data_AF-G1V754-F1
#
_entry.id   AF-G1V754-F1
#
_cell.length_a   1.000
_cell.length_b   1.000
_cell.length_c   1.000
_cell.angle_alpha   90.00
_cell.angle_beta   90.00
_cell.angle_gamma   90.00
#
_symmetry.space_group_name_H-M   'P 1'
#
loop_
_entity.id
_entity.type
_entity.pdbx_description
1 polymer ?
#
loop_
_entity_poly.entity_id
_entity_poly.type
_entity_poly.pdbx_seq_one_letter_code
_entity_poly.pdbx_strand_id
1 'polypeptide(L)' 'MKMEVATMTSKGQITIPVAVRKQLNLEQGDKVVFIEDDHPNGGVRILNAAALTLNQGGVAVADKR' A
#
# COMPACT_ATOMS: atom_id res chain seq x y z
N MET A 1 0.16 11.19 16.67
CA MET A 1 0.34 10.35 15.46
C MET A 1 0.22 8.91 15.89
N LYS A 2 -0.54 8.07 15.18
CA LYS A 2 -0.70 6.66 15.53
C LYS A 2 0.25 5.85 14.65
N MET A 3 1.20 5.18 15.27
CA MET A 3 2.21 4.36 14.59
C MET A 3 1.92 2.89 14.90
N GLU A 4 1.83 2.07 13.86
CA GLU A 4 1.67 0.63 13.96
C GLU A 4 2.98 -0.01 13.51
N VAL A 5 3.48 -0.98 14.28
CA VAL A 5 4.69 -1.73 13.94
C VAL A 5 4.28 -3.16 13.60
N ALA A 6 4.91 -3.72 12.57
CA ALA A 6 4.73 -5.10 12.19
C ALA A 6 6.10 -5.78 12.06
N THR A 7 6.14 -7.07 12.40
CA THR A 7 7.36 -7.87 12.30
C THR A 7 7.35 -8.63 10.98
N MET A 8 8.49 -8.61 10.30
CA MET A 8 8.72 -9.49 9.16
C MET A 8 9.01 -10.90 9.66
N THR A 9 8.27 -11.87 9.15
CA THR A 9 8.51 -13.29 9.43
C THR A 9 9.80 -13.77 8.76
N SER A 10 10.32 -14.92 9.19
CA SER A 10 11.49 -15.56 8.55
C SER A 10 11.28 -15.91 7.07
N LYS A 11 10.02 -15.97 6.61
CA LYS A 11 9.65 -16.21 5.21
C LYS A 11 9.47 -14.92 4.40
N GLY A 12 9.82 -13.76 4.95
CA GLY A 12 9.71 -12.47 4.26
C GLY A 12 8.28 -11.92 4.18
N GLN A 13 7.32 -12.49 4.91
CA GLN A 13 5.96 -11.97 4.98
C GLN A 13 5.82 -10.94 6.10
N ILE A 14 5.03 -9.88 5.86
CA ILE A 14 4.63 -8.90 6.87
C ILE A 14 3.11 -8.96 7.02
N THR A 15 2.62 -9.05 8.25
CA THR A 15 1.19 -8.97 8.54
C THR A 15 0.76 -7.51 8.64
N ILE A 16 -0.20 -7.09 7.80
CA ILE A 16 -0.76 -5.73 7.88
C ILE A 16 -1.72 -5.66 9.09
N PRO A 17 -1.46 -4.83 10.11
CA PRO A 17 -2.32 -4.71 11.28
C PRO A 17 -3.74 -4.26 10.92
N VAL A 18 -4.73 -4.65 11.74
CA VAL A 18 -6.15 -4.41 11.43
C VAL A 18 -6.48 -2.93 11.21
N ALA A 19 -5.84 -2.02 11.96
CA ALA A 19 -6.03 -0.59 11.79
C ALA A 19 -5.56 -0.09 10.41
N VAL A 20 -4.41 -0.60 9.95
CA VAL A 20 -3.85 -0.24 8.63
C VAL A 20 -4.68 -0.85 7.50
N ARG A 21 -5.15 -2.10 7.63
CA ARG A 21 -6.04 -2.72 6.63
C ARG A 21 -7.32 -1.91 6.42
N LYS A 22 -7.93 -1.42 7.49
CA LYS A 22 -9.12 -0.58 7.41
C LYS A 22 -8.85 0.76 6.72
N GLN A 23 -7.70 1.38 6.97
CA GLN A 23 -7.30 2.62 6.30
C GLN A 23 -7.04 2.43 4.81
N LEU A 24 -6.46 1.28 4.43
CA LEU A 24 -6.22 0.92 3.03
C LEU A 24 -7.44 0.28 2.34
N ASN A 25 -8.54 0.08 3.08
CA ASN A 25 -9.72 -0.66 2.64
C ASN A 25 -9.37 -2.02 2.00
N LEU A 26 -8.56 -2.82 2.69
CA LEU A 26 -8.09 -4.13 2.22
C LEU A 26 -8.89 -5.29 2.80
N GLU A 27 -9.30 -6.20 1.92
CA GLU A 27 -9.91 -7.48 2.24
C GLU A 27 -9.03 -8.67 1.81
N GLN A 28 -9.46 -9.88 2.15
CA GLN A 28 -8.76 -11.08 1.74
C GLN A 28 -8.79 -11.21 0.21
N GLY A 29 -7.61 -11.38 -0.39
CA GLY A 29 -7.47 -11.53 -1.85
C GLY A 29 -7.19 -10.21 -2.57
N ASP A 30 -7.33 -9.08 -1.89
CA ASP A 30 -6.95 -7.79 -2.46
C ASP A 30 -5.45 -7.72 -2.74
N LYS A 31 -5.13 -7.01 -3.81
CA LYS A 31 -3.75 -6.73 -4.21
C LYS A 31 -3.35 -5.36 -3.71
N VAL A 32 -2.08 -5.22 -3.35
CA VAL A 32 -1.47 -3.94 -3.02
C VAL A 32 -0.38 -3.60 -4.01
N VAL A 33 -0.14 -2.31 -4.20
CA VAL A 33 0.97 -1.78 -4.98
C VAL A 33 1.97 -1.12 -4.04
N PHE A 34 3.26 -1.36 -4.29
CA PHE A 34 4.38 -0.71 -3.63
C PHE A 34 4.91 0.37 -4.57
N ILE A 35 4.96 1.61 -4.10
CA ILE A 35 5.44 2.76 -4.87
C ILE A 35 6.63 3.36 -4.12
N GLU A 36 7.78 3.37 -4.77
CA GLU A 36 8.97 4.08 -4.30
C GLU A 36 8.78 5.59 -4.46
N ASP A 37 9.24 6.35 -3.48
CA ASP A 37 9.31 7.80 -3.53
C ASP A 37 10.73 8.20 -3.97
N ASP A 38 10.85 8.93 -5.08
CA ASP A 38 12.13 9.31 -5.69
C ASP A 38 12.92 10.36 -4.88
N HIS A 39 12.39 10.82 -3.75
CA HIS A 39 13.04 11.79 -2.88
C HIS A 39 14.22 11.17 -2.09
N PRO A 40 15.26 11.96 -1.71
CA PRO A 40 16.45 11.45 -1.01
C PRO A 40 16.20 10.76 0.35
N ASN A 41 15.05 11.04 0.96
CA ASN A 41 14.56 10.37 2.19
C ASN A 41 13.21 9.67 1.93
N GLY A 42 12.99 9.30 0.67
CA GLY A 42 11.79 8.63 0.20
C GLY A 42 11.67 7.25 0.81
N GLY A 43 10.44 6.88 1.15
CA GLY A 43 10.10 5.53 1.58
C GLY A 43 9.30 4.81 0.51
N VAL A 44 8.96 3.56 0.81
CA VAL A 44 7.98 2.82 0.01
C VAL A 44 6.59 3.06 0.57
N ARG A 45 5.65 3.48 -0.28
CA ARG A 45 4.24 3.59 0.05
C ARG A 45 3.49 2.35 -0.42
N ILE A 46 2.51 1.92 0.38
CA ILE A 46 1.63 0.80 0.05
C ILE A 46 0.23 1.36 -0.21
N LEU A 47 -0.37 0.98 -1.34
CA LEU A 47 -1.71 1.38 -1.73
C LEU A 47 -2.54 0.16 -2.11
N ASN A 48 -3.86 0.23 -1.94
CA ASN A 48 -4.76 -0.75 -2.50
C ASN A 48 -4.76 -0.62 -4.04
N ALA A 49 -4.49 -1.71 -4.75
CA ALA A 49 -4.42 -1.73 -6.20
C ALA A 49 -5.77 -1.39 -6.86
N ALA A 50 -6.89 -1.74 -6.24
CA ALA A 50 -8.23 -1.46 -6.76
C ALA A 50 -8.60 0.03 -6.68
N ALA A 51 -7.93 0.81 -5.83
CA ALA A 51 -8.11 2.26 -5.74
C ALA A 51 -7.33 3.03 -6.82
N LEU A 52 -6.51 2.33 -7.60
CA LEU A 52 -5.70 2.91 -8.66
C LEU A 52 -6.38 2.67 -10.00
N THR A 53 -6.67 3.77 -10.71
CA THR A 53 -6.93 3.72 -12.14
C THR A 53 -5.61 3.97 -12.87
N LEU A 54 -5.20 3.07 -13.75
CA LEU A 54 -4.00 3.24 -14.56
C LEU A 54 -4.39 4.06 -15.79
N ASN A 55 -3.86 5.27 -15.92
CA ASN A 55 -3.93 6.00 -17.18
C ASN A 55 -2.84 5.48 -18.14
N GLN A 56 -3.00 5.71 -19.44
CA GLN A 56 -2.23 5.06 -20.53
C GLN A 56 -0.69 5.22 -20.46
N GLY A 57 -0.15 5.99 -19.49
CA GLY A 57 1.27 6.14 -19.22
C GLY A 57 1.83 5.29 -18.07
N GLY A 58 1.05 4.36 -17.49
CA GLY A 58 1.49 3.53 -16.36
C GLY A 58 1.54 4.28 -15.02
N VAL A 59 0.95 5.48 -14.97
CA VAL A 59 0.87 6.27 -13.74
C VAL A 59 -0.42 5.92 -13.01
N ALA A 60 -0.28 5.58 -11.74
CA ALA A 60 -1.41 5.30 -10.87
C ALA A 60 -2.11 6.62 -10.52
N VAL A 61 -3.33 6.83 -11.02
CA VAL A 61 -4.19 7.96 -10.64
C VAL A 61 -5.32 7.49 -9.73
N ALA A 62 -5.62 8.28 -8.70
CA ALA A 62 -6.67 7.99 -7.74
C ALA A 62 -8.04 7.93 -8.44
N ASP A 63 -8.77 6.82 -8.25
CA ASP A 63 -10.12 6.61 -8.79
C ASP A 63 -11.07 7.68 -8.21
N LYS A 64 -11.51 8.63 -9.04
CA LYS A 64 -12.60 9.56 -8.71
C LYS A 64 -13.92 8.82 -8.93
N ARG A 65 -14.42 8.16 -7.88
CA ARG A 65 -15.85 7.88 -7.78
C ARG A 65 -16.62 9.15 -7.45
#